data_AF-X1P8D3-F1
#
_entry.id   AF-X1P8D3-F1
#
_cell.length_a   1.000
_cell.length_b   1.000
_cell.length_c   1.000
_cell.angle_alpha   90.00
_cell.angle_beta   90.00
_cell.angle_gamma   90.00
#
_symmetry.space_group_name_H-M   'P 1'
#
loop_
_entity.id
_entity.type
_entity.pdbx_description
1 polymer ?
#
loop_
_entity_poly.entity_id
_entity_poly.type
_entity_poly.pdbx_seq_one_letter_code
_entity_poly.pdbx_strand_id
1 'polypeptide(L)'
;QKDFGDYSERREELLKKWRNRFFQCRAMWKKEPWLKEFSVGDTHINFIKEGVVKFGKTKISFHKPFFHGIEYAKMGWVESVVIVHNKKKFFFSSDLHGPTIEDYANWIIRENPDVIILDGPATYLLGYMLNRTSLNRIIENASRIVRECDFKLMIYDHHCLREKKFRERLKPFYETVEETGKNVMTAAEYFGLKPLVELL
;
A
#
# COMPACT_ATOMS: atom_id res chain seq x y z
N GLN A 1 6.28 -10.45 18.39
CA GLN A 1 4.94 -9.81 18.33
C GLN A 1 5.11 -8.40 18.87
N LYS A 2 4.55 -7.37 18.20
CA LYS A 2 4.71 -5.97 18.61
C LYS A 2 3.75 -5.67 19.76
N ASP A 3 4.25 -5.08 20.84
CA ASP A 3 3.43 -4.64 21.98
C ASP A 3 2.78 -3.29 21.65
N PHE A 4 1.46 -3.20 21.82
CA PHE A 4 0.68 -1.98 21.58
C PHE A 4 0.21 -1.30 22.88
N GLY A 5 0.68 -1.76 24.05
CA GLY A 5 0.30 -1.22 25.35
C GLY A 5 -1.22 -1.23 25.55
N ASP A 6 -1.75 -0.15 26.12
CA ASP A 6 -3.19 0.04 26.41
C ASP A 6 -4.09 -0.03 25.16
N TYR A 7 -3.53 0.10 23.95
CA TYR A 7 -4.28 -0.03 22.71
C TYR A 7 -4.55 -1.50 22.33
N SER A 8 -3.84 -2.46 22.93
CA SER A 8 -3.91 -3.88 22.57
C SER A 8 -5.32 -4.46 22.73
N GLU A 9 -5.97 -4.23 23.87
CA GLU A 9 -7.31 -4.77 24.15
C GLU A 9 -8.36 -4.23 23.18
N ARG A 10 -8.41 -2.90 23.01
CA ARG A 10 -9.31 -2.25 22.05
C ARG A 10 -9.05 -2.69 20.62
N ARG A 11 -7.78 -2.88 20.24
CA ARG A 11 -7.40 -3.39 18.92
C ARG A 11 -7.93 -4.80 18.70
N GLU A 12 -7.77 -5.69 19.67
CA GLU A 12 -8.27 -7.07 19.59
C GLU A 12 -9.80 -7.13 19.46
N GLU A 13 -10.52 -6.31 20.23
CA GLU A 13 -11.98 -6.20 20.13
C GLU A 13 -12.41 -5.77 18.73
N LEU A 14 -11.79 -4.71 18.20
CA LEU A 14 -12.08 -4.19 16.86
C LEU A 14 -11.76 -5.22 15.77
N LEU A 15 -10.59 -5.86 15.84
CA LEU A 15 -10.19 -6.91 14.90
C LEU A 15 -11.16 -8.10 14.94
N LYS A 16 -11.61 -8.53 16.12
CA LYS A 16 -12.60 -9.60 16.26
C LYS A 16 -13.92 -9.21 15.60
N LYS A 17 -14.42 -8.00 15.87
CA LYS A 17 -15.65 -7.46 15.27
C LYS A 17 -15.56 -7.39 13.75
N TRP A 18 -14.45 -6.86 13.23
CA TRP A 18 -14.20 -6.72 11.80
C TRP A 18 -14.02 -8.06 11.10
N ARG A 19 -13.29 -8.99 11.71
CA ARG A 19 -13.14 -10.36 11.22
C ARG A 19 -14.48 -11.10 11.16
N ASN A 20 -15.32 -10.94 12.18
CA ASN A 20 -16.67 -11.52 12.18
C ASN A 20 -17.51 -10.97 11.03
N ARG A 21 -17.50 -9.65 10.81
CA ARG A 21 -18.15 -9.03 9.64
C ARG A 21 -17.61 -9.60 8.33
N PHE A 22 -16.29 -9.74 8.19
CA PHE A 22 -15.69 -10.32 6.98
C PHE A 22 -16.21 -11.74 6.71
N PHE A 23 -16.33 -12.58 7.73
CA PHE A 23 -16.88 -13.93 7.54
C PHE A 23 -18.36 -13.94 7.16
N GLN A 24 -19.15 -12.98 7.66
CA GLN A 24 -20.54 -12.77 7.22
C GLN A 24 -20.58 -12.35 5.74
N CYS A 25 -19.77 -11.37 5.34
CA CYS A 25 -19.64 -10.97 3.93
C CYS A 25 -19.21 -12.14 3.04
N ARG A 26 -18.24 -12.94 3.48
CA ARG A 26 -17.80 -14.15 2.77
C ARG A 26 -18.92 -15.17 2.61
N ALA A 27 -19.76 -15.36 3.64
CA ALA A 27 -20.90 -16.27 3.55
C ALA A 27 -21.95 -15.80 2.54
N MET A 28 -22.17 -14.48 2.45
CA MET A 28 -23.02 -13.87 1.43
C MET A 28 -22.41 -14.03 0.03
N TRP A 29 -21.14 -13.65 -0.17
CA TRP A 29 -20.49 -13.75 -1.47
C TRP A 29 -20.40 -15.18 -2.01
N LYS A 30 -20.41 -16.21 -1.16
CA LYS A 30 -20.48 -17.60 -1.60
C LYS A 30 -21.82 -17.99 -2.24
N LYS A 31 -22.89 -17.25 -1.95
CA LYS A 31 -24.25 -17.53 -2.43
C LYS A 31 -24.59 -16.75 -3.70
N GLU A 32 -24.00 -15.57 -3.87
CA GLU A 32 -24.25 -14.70 -5.02
C GLU A 32 -23.55 -15.22 -6.29
N PRO A 33 -24.16 -15.04 -7.48
CA PRO A 33 -23.51 -15.37 -8.73
C PRO A 33 -22.31 -14.44 -8.96
N TRP A 34 -21.12 -15.02 -9.11
CA TRP A 34 -19.93 -14.27 -9.49
C TRP A 34 -19.91 -14.03 -10.99
N LEU A 35 -19.46 -12.85 -11.39
CA LEU A 35 -19.10 -12.58 -12.77
C LEU A 35 -17.99 -13.55 -13.18
N LYS A 36 -18.25 -14.34 -14.22
CA LYS A 36 -17.25 -15.21 -14.83
C LYS A 36 -16.50 -14.43 -15.91
N GLU A 37 -15.33 -14.93 -16.27
CA GLU A 37 -14.60 -14.45 -17.44
C GLU A 37 -15.50 -14.49 -18.68
N PHE A 38 -15.45 -13.44 -19.49
CA PHE A 38 -16.36 -13.25 -20.62
C PHE A 38 -15.68 -12.44 -21.71
N SER A 39 -16.28 -12.42 -22.90
CA SER A 39 -15.78 -11.63 -24.03
C SER A 39 -16.81 -10.61 -24.50
N VAL A 40 -16.33 -9.46 -24.95
CA VAL A 40 -17.13 -8.39 -25.57
C VAL A 40 -16.48 -8.05 -26.91
N GLY A 41 -17.10 -8.49 -28.01
CA GLY A 41 -16.44 -8.48 -29.32
C GLY A 41 -15.16 -9.30 -29.27
N ASP A 42 -14.05 -8.71 -29.71
CA ASP A 42 -12.72 -9.34 -29.70
C ASP A 42 -11.97 -9.20 -28.35
N THR A 43 -12.56 -8.48 -27.38
CA THR A 43 -11.94 -8.25 -26.06
C THR A 43 -12.30 -9.36 -25.09
N HIS A 44 -11.28 -10.05 -24.57
CA HIS A 44 -11.44 -11.09 -23.56
C HIS A 44 -11.16 -10.52 -22.15
N ILE A 45 -12.12 -10.67 -21.24
CA ILE A 45 -12.02 -10.22 -19.85
C ILE A 45 -11.69 -11.42 -18.96
N ASN A 46 -10.50 -11.39 -18.34
CA ASN A 46 -10.02 -12.42 -17.41
C ASN A 46 -9.88 -11.84 -15.99
N PHE A 47 -10.18 -12.64 -14.96
CA PHE A 47 -10.11 -12.21 -13.56
C PHE A 47 -8.94 -12.90 -12.85
N ILE A 48 -7.85 -12.17 -12.67
CA ILE A 48 -6.63 -12.70 -12.02
C ILE A 48 -6.70 -12.38 -10.53
N LYS A 49 -6.77 -13.42 -9.70
CA LYS A 49 -6.80 -13.29 -8.22
C LYS A 49 -5.41 -13.32 -7.59
N GLU A 50 -4.55 -14.18 -8.11
CA GLU A 50 -3.14 -14.30 -7.76
C GLU A 50 -2.43 -15.00 -8.92
N GLY A 51 -1.11 -14.85 -9.02
CA GLY A 51 -0.31 -15.55 -10.00
C GLY A 51 0.41 -14.62 -10.96
N VAL A 52 0.75 -15.14 -12.13
CA VAL A 52 1.66 -14.48 -13.07
C VAL A 52 1.09 -14.49 -14.46
N VAL A 53 1.02 -13.32 -15.09
CA VAL A 53 0.72 -13.16 -16.51
C VAL A 53 1.97 -12.74 -17.26
N LYS A 54 2.19 -13.31 -18.44
CA LYS A 54 3.36 -13.03 -19.28
C LYS A 54 2.91 -12.45 -20.62
N PHE A 55 3.52 -11.33 -21.00
CA PHE A 55 3.37 -10.69 -22.30
C PHE A 55 4.76 -10.50 -22.92
N GLY A 56 5.17 -11.43 -23.78
CA GLY A 56 6.53 -11.45 -24.32
C GLY A 56 7.59 -11.48 -23.21
N LYS A 57 8.40 -10.42 -23.11
CA LYS A 57 9.44 -10.25 -22.08
C LYS A 57 8.94 -9.63 -20.77
N THR A 58 7.67 -9.24 -20.71
CA THR A 58 7.05 -8.64 -19.53
C THR A 58 6.37 -9.72 -18.70
N LYS A 59 6.67 -9.75 -17.39
CA LYS A 59 6.01 -10.59 -16.40
C LYS A 59 5.26 -9.68 -15.41
N ILE A 60 3.96 -9.84 -15.28
CA ILE A 60 3.13 -9.14 -14.29
C ILE A 60 2.73 -10.18 -13.23
N SER A 61 3.05 -9.90 -11.98
CA SER A 61 2.75 -10.79 -10.85
C SER A 61 1.74 -10.11 -9.94
N PHE A 62 0.72 -10.88 -9.58
CA PHE A 62 -0.36 -10.51 -8.68
C PHE A 62 -0.23 -11.37 -7.44
N HIS A 63 -0.23 -10.73 -6.27
CA HIS A 63 -0.32 -11.42 -4.99
C HIS A 63 -1.80 -11.56 -4.61
N LYS A 64 -2.09 -12.27 -3.53
CA LYS A 64 -3.42 -12.20 -2.91
C LYS A 64 -3.74 -10.77 -2.48
N PRO A 65 -5.02 -10.35 -2.54
CA PRO A 65 -5.45 -9.01 -2.16
C PRO A 65 -4.96 -8.58 -0.79
N PHE A 66 -4.53 -7.33 -0.70
CA PHE A 66 -4.11 -6.66 0.52
C PHE A 66 -5.31 -5.97 1.16
N PHE A 67 -5.31 -5.82 2.49
CA PHE A 67 -6.29 -4.98 3.17
C PHE A 67 -5.99 -3.52 2.85
N HIS A 68 -7.05 -2.76 2.56
CA HIS A 68 -6.95 -1.31 2.46
C HIS A 68 -6.84 -0.71 3.88
N GLY A 69 -5.61 -0.52 4.35
CA GLY A 69 -5.30 -0.11 5.74
C GLY A 69 -5.13 -1.30 6.70
N ILE A 70 -5.70 -1.19 7.91
CA ILE A 70 -5.56 -2.22 8.96
C ILE A 70 -6.40 -3.48 8.68
N GLU A 71 -6.01 -4.59 9.30
CA GLU A 71 -6.57 -5.91 9.06
C GLU A 71 -8.10 -5.93 9.27
N TYR A 72 -8.82 -6.52 8.29
CA TYR A 72 -10.28 -6.65 8.29
C TYR A 72 -11.08 -5.34 8.34
N ALA A 73 -10.44 -4.17 8.29
CA ALA A 73 -11.14 -2.90 8.30
C ALA A 73 -12.17 -2.80 7.17
N LYS A 74 -13.16 -1.92 7.36
CA LYS A 74 -14.33 -1.82 6.47
C LYS A 74 -14.00 -1.27 5.07
N MET A 75 -12.76 -0.83 4.83
CA MET A 75 -12.31 -0.14 3.62
C MET A 75 -12.08 -1.07 2.42
N GLY A 76 -12.14 -2.40 2.61
CA GLY A 76 -12.06 -3.37 1.53
C GLY A 76 -10.64 -3.85 1.26
N TRP A 77 -10.34 -4.15 0.00
CA TRP A 77 -9.10 -4.77 -0.44
C TRP A 77 -8.56 -4.07 -1.67
N VAL A 78 -7.25 -4.15 -1.83
CA VAL A 78 -6.51 -3.58 -2.96
C VAL A 78 -5.54 -4.59 -3.52
N GLU A 79 -5.19 -4.40 -4.79
CA GLU A 79 -4.29 -5.27 -5.52
C GLU A 79 -3.01 -4.53 -5.85
N SER A 80 -1.92 -4.95 -5.25
CA SER A 80 -0.59 -4.49 -5.64
C SER A 80 -0.07 -5.32 -6.81
N VAL A 81 0.74 -4.72 -7.68
CA VAL A 81 1.30 -5.40 -8.85
C VAL A 81 2.83 -5.28 -8.89
N VAL A 82 3.47 -6.38 -9.24
CA VAL A 82 4.92 -6.43 -9.52
C VAL A 82 5.10 -6.67 -11.01
N ILE A 83 5.77 -5.74 -11.69
CA ILE A 83 6.05 -5.84 -13.13
C ILE A 83 7.54 -6.05 -13.32
N VAL A 84 7.93 -7.08 -14.05
CA VAL A 84 9.30 -7.33 -14.45
C VAL A 84 9.42 -7.26 -15.96
N HIS A 85 10.27 -6.37 -16.47
CA HIS A 85 10.59 -6.26 -17.89
C HIS A 85 12.10 -6.04 -18.07
N ASN A 86 12.74 -6.83 -18.93
CA ASN A 86 14.20 -6.75 -19.18
C ASN A 86 15.05 -6.69 -17.89
N LYS A 87 14.75 -7.57 -16.92
CA LYS A 87 15.40 -7.63 -15.60
C LYS A 87 15.20 -6.40 -14.70
N LYS A 88 14.36 -5.44 -15.10
CA LYS A 88 13.93 -4.33 -14.25
C LYS A 88 12.62 -4.67 -13.57
N LYS A 89 12.57 -4.45 -12.25
CA LYS A 89 11.40 -4.72 -11.41
C LYS A 89 10.76 -3.42 -10.95
N PHE A 90 9.48 -3.29 -11.23
CA PHE A 90 8.64 -2.18 -10.82
C PHE A 90 7.57 -2.70 -9.85
N PHE A 91 7.31 -1.94 -8.80
CA PHE A 91 6.28 -2.23 -7.82
C PHE A 91 5.28 -1.08 -7.74
N PHE A 92 3.99 -1.40 -7.79
CA PHE A 92 2.90 -0.46 -7.50
C PHE A 92 2.06 -1.01 -6.36
N SER A 93 1.96 -0.25 -5.27
CA SER A 93 1.26 -0.67 -4.07
C SER A 93 -0.26 -0.71 -4.19
N SER A 94 -0.86 0.11 -5.07
CA SER A 94 -2.25 0.52 -4.96
C SER A 94 -2.53 1.22 -3.61
N ASP A 95 -3.80 1.36 -3.24
CA ASP A 95 -4.30 2.21 -2.17
C ASP A 95 -4.12 1.51 -0.81
N LEU A 96 -2.88 1.29 -0.35
CA LEU A 96 -2.64 0.60 0.92
C LEU A 96 -3.00 1.45 2.17
N HIS A 97 -3.23 2.75 2.02
CA HIS A 97 -3.18 3.74 3.10
C HIS A 97 -1.82 3.75 3.83
N GLY A 98 -0.74 3.62 3.07
CA GLY A 98 0.59 3.33 3.62
C GLY A 98 0.74 1.87 4.01
N PRO A 99 1.98 1.34 4.06
CA PRO A 99 2.24 -0.04 4.49
C PRO A 99 2.00 -0.18 6.00
N THR A 100 0.74 -0.25 6.43
CA THR A 100 0.36 -0.28 7.85
C THR A 100 0.66 -1.63 8.49
N ILE A 101 0.49 -2.71 7.72
CA ILE A 101 0.73 -4.09 8.15
C ILE A 101 2.18 -4.44 7.80
N GLU A 102 2.93 -4.92 8.78
CA GLU A 102 4.38 -5.17 8.66
C GLU A 102 4.70 -6.21 7.58
N ASP A 103 3.81 -7.17 7.33
CA ASP A 103 3.95 -8.16 6.27
C ASP A 103 3.99 -7.53 4.87
N TYR A 104 3.40 -6.34 4.68
CA TYR A 104 3.39 -5.64 3.40
C TYR A 104 4.76 -5.03 3.15
N ALA A 105 5.36 -4.41 4.17
CA ALA A 105 6.74 -3.94 4.11
C ALA A 105 7.70 -5.10 3.89
N ASN A 106 7.55 -6.19 4.64
CA ASN A 106 8.37 -7.40 4.49
C ASN A 106 8.28 -7.97 3.06
N TRP A 107 7.09 -7.94 2.45
CA TRP A 107 6.91 -8.40 1.08
C TRP A 107 7.60 -7.48 0.08
N ILE A 108 7.42 -6.16 0.18
CA ILE A 108 8.08 -5.19 -0.70
C ILE A 108 9.60 -5.32 -0.61
N ILE A 109 10.13 -5.48 0.61
CA ILE A 109 11.57 -5.68 0.87
C ILE A 109 12.07 -6.98 0.23
N ARG A 110 11.33 -8.08 0.37
CA ARG A 110 11.68 -9.35 -0.31
C ARG A 110 11.61 -9.23 -1.83
N GLU A 111 10.68 -8.45 -2.37
CA GLU A 111 10.61 -8.21 -3.81
C GLU A 111 11.80 -7.37 -4.30
N ASN A 112 12.32 -6.45 -3.49
CA ASN A 112 13.46 -5.59 -3.81
C ASN A 112 13.39 -4.97 -5.24
N PRO A 113 12.36 -4.16 -5.53
CA PRO A 113 12.15 -3.57 -6.86
C PRO A 113 13.16 -2.45 -7.19
N ASP A 114 13.44 -2.22 -8.48
CA ASP A 114 14.23 -1.07 -8.95
C ASP A 114 13.45 0.25 -8.82
N VAL A 115 12.13 0.21 -8.98
CA VAL A 115 11.24 1.37 -8.91
C VAL A 115 10.00 1.04 -8.08
N ILE A 116 9.65 1.92 -7.15
CA ILE A 116 8.52 1.78 -6.24
C ILE A 116 7.56 2.94 -6.47
N ILE A 117 6.27 2.65 -6.63
CA ILE A 117 5.20 3.60 -6.38
C ILE A 117 4.45 3.12 -5.14
N LEU A 118 4.57 3.88 -4.07
CA LEU A 118 4.04 3.56 -2.75
C LEU A 118 2.99 4.59 -2.36
N ASP A 119 1.81 4.12 -1.97
CA ASP A 119 0.77 4.93 -1.37
C ASP A 119 1.18 5.36 0.04
N GLY A 120 0.98 6.64 0.35
CA GLY A 120 1.21 7.21 1.67
C GLY A 120 0.07 7.00 2.66
N PRO A 121 0.27 7.34 3.94
CA PRO A 121 -0.82 7.38 4.92
C PRO A 121 -1.79 8.52 4.61
N ALA A 122 -3.09 8.27 4.83
CA ALA A 122 -4.13 9.30 4.81
C ALA A 122 -4.06 10.20 6.05
N THR A 123 -3.01 11.01 6.16
CA THR A 123 -2.71 11.79 7.37
C THR A 123 -3.76 12.85 7.69
N TYR A 124 -4.54 13.29 6.69
CA TYR A 124 -5.69 14.19 6.87
C TYR A 124 -6.82 13.58 7.72
N LEU A 125 -6.79 12.26 7.93
CA LEU A 125 -7.70 11.52 8.80
C LEU A 125 -7.11 11.24 10.19
N LEU A 126 -5.95 11.82 10.52
CA LEU A 126 -5.31 11.65 11.82
C LEU A 126 -6.19 12.22 12.93
N GLY A 127 -6.47 11.40 13.94
CA GLY A 127 -7.40 11.74 15.04
C GLY A 127 -8.84 11.28 14.79
N TYR A 128 -9.15 10.80 13.58
CA TYR A 128 -10.46 10.23 13.25
C TYR A 128 -10.32 8.75 12.84
N MET A 129 -10.03 8.45 11.57
CA MET A 129 -9.85 7.07 11.10
C MET A 129 -8.41 6.56 11.24
N LEU A 130 -7.43 7.47 11.18
CA LEU A 130 -6.02 7.15 11.42
C LEU A 130 -5.66 7.56 12.85
N ASN A 131 -5.06 6.65 13.62
CA ASN A 131 -4.54 6.96 14.96
C ASN A 131 -3.01 7.05 14.95
N ARG A 132 -2.45 7.61 16.03
CA ARG A 132 -0.99 7.80 16.18
C ARG A 132 -0.22 6.49 16.12
N THR A 133 -0.73 5.43 16.72
CA THR A 133 -0.12 4.09 16.70
C THR A 133 0.01 3.56 15.27
N SER A 134 -1.05 3.61 14.48
CA SER A 134 -1.04 3.21 13.07
C SER A 134 -0.14 4.10 12.22
N LEU A 135 -0.16 5.41 12.42
CA LEU A 135 0.73 6.33 11.72
C LEU A 135 2.21 6.00 12.00
N ASN A 136 2.57 5.76 13.26
CA ASN A 136 3.93 5.39 13.63
C ASN A 136 4.36 4.05 12.99
N ARG A 137 3.46 3.06 12.91
CA ARG A 137 3.73 1.80 12.20
C ARG A 137 3.97 2.04 10.72
N ILE A 138 3.15 2.86 10.07
CA ILE A 138 3.30 3.20 8.64
C ILE A 138 4.65 3.86 8.40
N ILE A 139 5.03 4.83 9.24
CA ILE A 139 6.33 5.51 9.19
C ILE A 139 7.46 4.49 9.32
N GLU A 140 7.43 3.63 10.35
CA GLU A 140 8.46 2.62 10.58
C GLU A 140 8.57 1.64 9.40
N ASN A 141 7.45 1.15 8.89
CA ASN A 141 7.41 0.23 7.76
C ASN A 141 7.91 0.89 6.46
N ALA A 142 7.50 2.13 6.17
CA ALA A 142 8.00 2.86 5.01
C ALA A 142 9.50 3.16 5.14
N SER A 143 9.97 3.57 6.32
CA SER A 143 11.39 3.76 6.62
C SER A 143 12.20 2.47 6.47
N ARG A 144 11.65 1.32 6.84
CA ARG A 144 12.27 0.01 6.60
C ARG A 144 12.42 -0.28 5.11
N ILE A 145 11.39 -0.03 4.30
CA ILE A 145 11.49 -0.17 2.83
C ILE A 145 12.61 0.72 2.29
N VAL A 146 12.72 1.97 2.76
CA VAL A 146 13.78 2.90 2.35
C VAL A 146 15.18 2.37 2.71
N ARG A 147 15.36 1.82 3.91
CA ARG A 147 16.66 1.31 4.39
C ARG A 147 17.06 -0.03 3.76
N GLU A 148 16.10 -0.92 3.58
CA GLU A 148 16.37 -2.33 3.26
C GLU A 148 16.28 -2.64 1.75
N CYS A 149 15.61 -1.82 0.95
CA CYS A 149 15.52 -2.02 -0.50
C CYS A 149 16.63 -1.27 -1.28
N ASP A 150 17.08 -1.87 -2.37
CA ASP A 150 18.00 -1.29 -3.35
C ASP A 150 17.28 -0.73 -4.58
N PHE A 151 16.30 0.16 -4.35
CA PHE A 151 15.61 0.87 -5.44
C PHE A 151 16.38 2.10 -5.92
N LYS A 152 16.13 2.49 -7.17
CA LYS A 152 16.64 3.72 -7.79
C LYS A 152 15.71 4.91 -7.65
N LEU A 153 14.41 4.64 -7.52
CA LEU A 153 13.37 5.65 -7.36
C LEU A 153 12.21 5.09 -6.55
N MET A 154 11.76 5.85 -5.57
CA MET A 154 10.47 5.65 -4.92
C MET A 154 9.61 6.90 -5.11
N ILE A 155 8.44 6.72 -5.72
CA ILE A 155 7.37 7.70 -5.74
C ILE A 155 6.48 7.44 -4.53
N TYR A 156 6.40 8.39 -3.60
CA TYR A 156 5.59 8.30 -2.38
C TYR A 156 4.47 9.33 -2.41
N ASP A 157 3.23 8.88 -2.67
CA ASP A 157 2.16 9.75 -3.18
C ASP A 157 0.75 9.33 -2.70
N HIS A 158 -0.29 9.82 -3.37
CA HIS A 158 -1.70 9.49 -3.26
C HIS A 158 -2.41 9.98 -1.99
N HIS A 159 -2.42 9.22 -0.89
CA HIS A 159 -3.18 9.64 0.29
C HIS A 159 -2.46 10.68 1.15
N CYS A 160 -1.12 10.63 1.23
CA CYS A 160 -0.36 11.61 2.01
C CYS A 160 -0.46 13.01 1.39
N LEU A 161 -0.56 13.10 0.05
CA LEU A 161 -0.65 14.38 -0.66
C LEU A 161 -2.06 14.99 -0.69
N ARG A 162 -2.93 14.63 0.27
CA ARG A 162 -4.25 15.25 0.44
C ARG A 162 -4.30 16.30 1.55
N GLU A 163 -3.18 16.57 2.21
CA GLU A 163 -3.03 17.72 3.10
C GLU A 163 -1.64 18.35 3.02
N LYS A 164 -1.53 19.62 3.38
CA LYS A 164 -0.25 20.37 3.33
C LYS A 164 0.78 19.90 4.35
N LYS A 165 0.31 19.42 5.50
CA LYS A 165 1.17 19.05 6.64
C LYS A 165 1.75 17.64 6.54
N PHE A 166 1.63 16.97 5.39
CA PHE A 166 2.06 15.58 5.25
C PHE A 166 3.57 15.42 5.55
N ARG A 167 4.44 16.35 5.13
CA ARG A 167 5.86 16.31 5.47
C ARG A 167 6.11 16.45 6.97
N GLU A 168 5.43 17.37 7.64
CA GLU A 168 5.52 17.57 9.09
C GLU A 168 5.11 16.29 9.83
N ARG A 169 3.99 15.69 9.42
CA ARG A 169 3.45 14.47 10.06
C ARG A 169 4.30 13.23 9.78
N LEU A 170 5.01 13.22 8.65
CA LEU A 170 5.90 12.15 8.23
C LEU A 170 7.38 12.51 8.42
N LYS A 171 7.68 13.49 9.28
CA LYS A 171 9.05 13.95 9.52
C LYS A 171 10.04 12.81 9.78
N PRO A 172 9.76 11.79 10.63
CA PRO A 172 10.73 10.72 10.86
C PRO A 172 10.99 9.84 9.63
N PHE A 173 10.02 9.74 8.71
CA PHE A 173 10.21 9.07 7.43
C PHE A 173 11.13 9.90 6.53
N TYR A 174 10.90 11.21 6.41
CA TYR A 174 11.75 12.08 5.60
C TYR A 174 13.17 12.22 6.16
N GLU A 175 13.34 12.23 7.49
CA GLU A 175 14.66 12.12 8.13
C GLU A 175 15.37 10.82 7.71
N THR A 176 14.66 9.69 7.66
CA THR A 176 15.22 8.41 7.15
C THR A 176 15.64 8.52 5.67
N VAL A 177 14.84 9.20 4.85
CA VAL A 177 15.16 9.42 3.43
C VAL A 177 16.44 10.25 3.29
N GLU A 178 16.55 11.34 4.06
CA GLU A 178 17.74 12.20 4.08
C GLU A 178 18.98 11.45 4.57
N GLU A 179 18.88 10.70 5.68
CA GLU A 179 19.97 9.89 6.25
C GLU A 179 20.51 8.84 5.25
N THR A 180 19.62 8.21 4.49
CA THR A 180 20.00 7.16 3.53
C THR A 180 20.43 7.70 2.17
N GLY A 181 20.16 8.97 1.87
CA GLY A 181 20.38 9.57 0.56
C GLY A 181 19.57 8.90 -0.57
N LYS A 182 18.52 8.15 -0.22
CA LYS A 182 17.70 7.41 -1.19
C LYS A 182 16.82 8.37 -1.97
N ASN A 183 16.61 8.06 -3.24
CA ASN A 183 15.83 8.90 -4.14
C ASN A 183 14.32 8.66 -3.93
N VAL A 184 13.72 9.42 -3.02
CA VAL A 184 12.28 9.39 -2.71
C VAL A 184 11.68 10.76 -3.01
N MET A 185 10.59 10.77 -3.78
CA MET A 185 9.89 12.00 -4.16
C MET A 185 8.42 11.73 -4.46
N THR A 186 7.63 12.78 -4.62
CA THR A 186 6.27 12.71 -5.16
C THR A 186 6.28 12.63 -6.69
N ALA A 187 5.15 12.25 -7.30
CA ALA A 187 5.00 12.28 -8.74
C ALA A 187 5.19 13.70 -9.30
N ALA A 188 4.72 14.73 -8.60
CA ALA A 188 4.92 16.12 -8.99
C ALA A 188 6.40 16.50 -9.03
N GLU A 189 7.15 16.17 -7.98
CA GLU A 189 8.59 16.44 -7.89
C GLU A 189 9.40 15.70 -8.94
N TYR A 190 8.99 14.48 -9.32
CA TYR A 190 9.59 13.75 -10.43
C TYR A 190 9.52 14.51 -11.76
N PHE A 191 8.44 15.27 -11.96
CA PHE A 191 8.28 16.17 -13.13
C PHE A 191 8.86 17.57 -12.90
N GLY A 192 9.61 17.80 -11.82
CA GLY A 192 10.17 19.12 -11.49
C GLY A 192 9.13 20.13 -10.98
N LEU A 193 7.97 19.66 -10.55
CA LEU A 193 6.87 20.48 -10.02
C LEU A 193 6.79 20.35 -8.50
N LYS A 194 6.13 21.32 -7.85
CA LYS A 194 5.76 21.19 -6.44
C LYS A 194 4.44 20.42 -6.32
N PRO A 195 4.26 19.59 -5.28
CA PRO A 195 2.96 19.00 -4.95
C PRO A 195 1.89 20.08 -4.83
N LEU A 196 0.71 19.87 -5.42
CA LEU A 196 -0.37 20.86 -5.41
C LEU A 196 -0.74 21.29 -3.98
N VAL A 197 -0.77 20.35 -3.03
CA VAL A 197 -1.08 20.66 -1.63
C VAL A 197 -0.09 21.60 -0.96
N GLU A 198 1.11 21.77 -1.48
CA GLU A 198 2.09 22.74 -0.97
C GLU A 198 1.93 24.13 -1.60
N LEU A 199 1.11 24.25 -2.64
CA LEU A 199 0.82 25.52 -3.34
C LEU A 199 -0.50 26.14 -2.88
N LEU A 200 -1.42 25.33 -2.38
CA LEU A 200 -2.67 25.77 -1.78
C LEU A 200 -2.40 26.51 -0.47
#